data_AF-A0A2L2DQ72-F1
#
_entry.id   AF-A0A2L2DQ72-F1
#
_cell.length_a   1.000
_cell.length_b   1.000
_cell.length_c   1.000
_cell.angle_alpha   90.00
_cell.angle_beta   90.00
_cell.angle_gamma   90.00
#
_symmetry.space_group_name_H-M   'P 1'
#
loop_
_entity.id
_entity.type
_entity.pdbx_description
1 polymer ?
#
loop_
_entity_poly.entity_id
_entity_poly.type
_entity_poly.pdbx_seq_one_letter_code
_entity_poly.pdbx_strand_id
1 'polypeptide(L)'
;IFTDRISWRWCFYINLPIGAVAVAIIVFLLPSRPGEKAAEVKDLSWWQFFLKLNPFGSALLLGSLACFFLALQWGGGEYPWSAGRVVAVLVVFAVSFIGWLVLQYFQGEEATLPYNVAKQRTVGGASIYTLLLSAAFGLVIYYLPLWFQAVRSDSAEAAGLKQLGIVISLTLSSIAAGGAVVKIGYYYPFIYAGTILCSIGAGLLYTITLDTPQWDIIGYSIVFAIGIGVSL
;
A
#
# COMPACT_ATOMS: atom_id res chain seq x y z
N ILE A 1 11.86 -7.51 21.10
CA ILE A 1 12.33 -8.89 21.42
C ILE A 1 12.90 -9.63 20.21
N PHE A 2 12.16 -9.92 19.13
CA PHE A 2 12.70 -10.73 18.01
C PHE A 2 13.78 -10.03 17.16
N THR A 3 13.62 -8.73 16.89
CA THR A 3 14.58 -7.94 16.09
C THR A 3 15.83 -7.54 16.88
N ASP A 4 15.67 -7.20 18.17
CA ASP A 4 16.77 -6.71 19.03
C ASP A 4 17.54 -7.83 19.77
N ARG A 5 16.94 -9.00 20.05
CA ARG A 5 17.58 -10.01 20.92
C ARG A 5 17.90 -11.36 20.26
N ILE A 6 17.41 -11.64 19.04
CA ILE A 6 17.60 -12.96 18.40
C ILE A 6 18.14 -12.81 16.98
N SER A 7 17.29 -12.45 16.01
CA SER A 7 17.68 -12.02 14.66
C SER A 7 16.44 -11.55 13.90
N TRP A 8 16.62 -10.58 13.00
CA TRP A 8 15.58 -10.05 12.11
C TRP A 8 14.85 -11.13 11.28
N ARG A 9 15.44 -12.32 11.10
CA ARG A 9 14.89 -13.42 10.29
C ARG A 9 13.62 -14.02 10.91
N TRP A 10 13.45 -13.92 12.23
CA TRP A 10 12.26 -14.42 12.92
C TRP A 10 10.97 -13.68 12.55
N CYS A 11 11.06 -12.43 12.06
CA CYS A 11 9.92 -11.73 11.47
C CYS A 11 9.35 -12.49 10.26
N PHE A 12 10.15 -13.22 9.50
CA PHE A 12 9.68 -14.05 8.39
C PHE A 12 9.12 -15.39 8.85
N TYR A 13 9.75 -16.02 9.85
CA TYR A 13 9.29 -17.31 10.38
C TYR A 13 7.93 -17.26 11.05
N ILE A 14 7.56 -16.14 11.68
CA ILE A 14 6.22 -15.96 12.28
C ILE A 14 5.12 -15.87 11.22
N ASN A 15 5.42 -15.34 10.03
CA ASN A 15 4.43 -15.22 8.95
C ASN A 15 4.09 -16.57 8.30
N LEU A 16 5.04 -17.51 8.22
CA LEU A 16 4.85 -18.84 7.63
C LEU A 16 3.69 -19.66 8.23
N PRO A 17 3.59 -19.85 9.56
CA PRO A 17 2.49 -20.61 10.15
C PRO A 17 1.14 -19.90 9.99
N ILE A 18 1.10 -18.57 10.06
CA ILE A 18 -0.12 -17.79 9.83
C ILE A 18 -0.60 -17.99 8.39
N GLY A 19 0.33 -17.92 7.43
CA GLY A 19 0.05 -18.21 6.01
C GLY A 19 -0.45 -19.64 5.80
N ALA A 20 0.16 -20.63 6.46
CA ALA A 20 -0.28 -22.03 6.38
C ALA A 20 -1.71 -22.23 6.91
N VAL A 21 -2.07 -21.57 8.01
CA VAL A 21 -3.44 -21.59 8.55
C VAL A 21 -4.43 -20.94 7.58
N ALA A 22 -4.08 -19.79 6.99
CA ALA A 22 -4.93 -19.13 6.00
C ALA A 22 -5.16 -20.02 4.76
N VAL A 23 -4.11 -20.69 4.26
CA VAL A 23 -4.22 -21.65 3.16
C VAL A 23 -5.12 -22.82 3.53
N ALA A 24 -4.94 -23.39 4.73
CA ALA A 24 -5.81 -24.47 5.21
C ALA A 24 -7.28 -24.02 5.27
N ILE A 25 -7.56 -22.82 5.78
CA ILE A 25 -8.91 -22.25 5.80
C ILE A 25 -9.48 -22.15 4.38
N ILE A 26 -8.72 -21.63 3.42
CA ILE A 26 -9.17 -21.51 2.03
C ILE A 26 -9.47 -22.89 1.43
N VAL A 27 -8.60 -23.88 1.64
CA VAL A 27 -8.75 -25.22 1.07
C VAL A 27 -9.93 -25.99 1.67
N PHE A 28 -10.17 -25.86 2.98
CA PHE A 28 -11.18 -26.66 3.69
C PHE A 28 -12.53 -25.96 3.88
N LEU A 29 -12.57 -24.64 4.02
CA LEU A 29 -13.79 -23.88 4.35
C LEU A 29 -14.36 -23.11 3.16
N LEU A 30 -13.58 -22.81 2.12
CA LEU A 30 -14.09 -22.06 0.97
C LEU A 30 -14.83 -23.02 0.02
N PRO A 31 -16.17 -22.95 -0.08
CA PRO A 31 -16.89 -23.81 -1.02
C PRO A 31 -16.45 -23.45 -2.44
N SER A 32 -16.11 -24.46 -3.22
CA SER A 32 -15.88 -24.33 -4.67
C SER A 32 -17.20 -23.95 -5.35
N ARG A 33 -17.56 -22.68 -5.29
CA ARG A 33 -18.64 -22.08 -6.09
C ARG A 33 -17.98 -21.39 -7.27
N PRO A 34 -17.70 -22.10 -8.37
CA PRO A 34 -17.25 -21.43 -9.58
C PRO A 34 -18.37 -20.48 -10.01
N GLY A 35 -18.13 -19.17 -9.97
CA GLY A 35 -18.94 -18.22 -10.73
C GLY A 35 -18.86 -18.55 -12.22
N GLU A 36 -19.76 -18.02 -13.06
CA GLU A 36 -19.74 -18.22 -14.52
C GLU A 36 -18.33 -18.06 -15.14
N LYS A 37 -17.53 -17.12 -14.64
CA LYS A 37 -16.13 -16.90 -15.08
C LYS A 37 -15.13 -17.99 -14.66
N ALA A 38 -15.42 -18.74 -13.60
CA ALA A 38 -14.59 -19.84 -13.14
C ALA A 38 -14.87 -21.15 -13.89
N ALA A 39 -16.05 -21.29 -14.49
CA ALA A 39 -16.33 -22.38 -15.44
C ALA A 39 -15.52 -22.21 -16.73
N GLU A 40 -15.40 -20.98 -17.24
CA GLU A 40 -14.56 -20.62 -18.39
C GLU A 40 -13.06 -20.89 -18.19
N VAL A 41 -12.59 -20.93 -16.94
CA VAL A 41 -11.17 -21.18 -16.60
C VAL A 41 -10.88 -22.67 -16.45
N LYS A 42 -11.92 -23.49 -16.20
CA LYS A 42 -11.77 -24.92 -15.89
C LYS A 42 -11.33 -25.75 -17.10
N ASP A 43 -11.64 -25.28 -18.32
CA ASP A 43 -11.30 -25.92 -19.59
C ASP A 43 -10.02 -25.35 -20.24
N LEU A 44 -9.36 -24.38 -19.59
CA LEU A 44 -8.12 -23.80 -20.11
C LEU A 44 -6.92 -24.68 -19.75
N SER A 45 -6.07 -24.96 -20.74
CA SER A 45 -4.75 -25.53 -20.48
C SER A 45 -3.96 -24.60 -19.56
N TRP A 46 -3.09 -25.14 -18.69
CA TRP A 46 -2.23 -24.35 -17.78
C TRP A 46 -1.51 -23.20 -18.48
N TRP A 47 -1.14 -23.38 -19.76
CA TRP A 47 -0.53 -22.34 -20.58
C TRP A 47 -1.50 -21.23 -21.00
N GLN A 48 -2.74 -21.57 -21.33
CA GLN A 48 -3.78 -20.59 -21.66
C GLN A 48 -4.24 -19.81 -20.43
N PHE A 49 -4.29 -20.46 -19.26
CA PHE A 49 -4.50 -19.79 -17.99
C PHE A 49 -3.39 -18.78 -17.71
N PHE A 50 -2.12 -19.18 -17.88
CA PHE A 50 -0.98 -18.30 -17.71
C PHE A 50 -1.01 -17.10 -18.67
N LEU A 51 -1.40 -17.30 -19.93
CA LEU A 51 -1.53 -16.21 -20.91
C LEU A 51 -2.70 -15.28 -20.58
N LYS A 52 -3.83 -15.79 -20.06
CA LYS A 52 -4.96 -14.96 -19.57
C LYS A 52 -4.57 -14.05 -18.41
N LEU A 53 -3.52 -14.37 -17.64
CA LEU A 53 -3.00 -13.50 -16.57
C LEU A 53 -2.17 -12.32 -17.09
N ASN A 54 -2.04 -12.18 -18.42
CA ASN A 54 -1.26 -11.12 -19.07
C ASN A 54 0.14 -10.92 -18.43
N PRO A 55 0.98 -11.96 -18.43
CA PRO A 55 2.26 -11.95 -17.72
C PRO A 55 3.22 -10.92 -18.32
N PHE A 56 3.14 -10.70 -19.64
CA PHE A 56 3.92 -9.68 -20.33
C PHE A 56 3.52 -8.27 -19.89
N GLY A 57 2.22 -7.94 -19.90
CA GLY A 57 1.75 -6.64 -19.43
C GLY A 57 2.08 -6.40 -17.96
N SER A 58 1.91 -7.43 -17.12
CA SER A 58 2.25 -7.35 -15.70
C SER A 58 3.75 -7.16 -15.46
N ALA A 59 4.60 -7.91 -16.16
CA ALA A 59 6.06 -7.77 -16.05
C ALA A 59 6.56 -6.40 -16.52
N LEU A 60 5.99 -5.88 -17.61
CA LEU A 60 6.33 -4.55 -18.13
C LEU A 60 5.92 -3.44 -17.15
N LEU A 61 4.73 -3.54 -16.56
CA LEU A 61 4.28 -2.57 -15.56
C LEU A 61 5.15 -2.63 -14.30
N LEU A 62 5.32 -3.81 -13.72
CA LEU A 62 6.11 -4.00 -12.50
C LEU A 62 7.57 -3.61 -12.72
N GLY A 63 8.17 -4.00 -13.85
CA GLY A 63 9.52 -3.63 -14.23
C GLY A 63 9.67 -2.12 -14.41
N SER A 64 8.71 -1.45 -15.04
CA SER A 64 8.73 0.01 -15.21
C SER A 64 8.66 0.72 -13.85
N LEU A 65 7.73 0.34 -12.98
CA LEU A 65 7.57 0.94 -11.65
C LEU A 65 8.79 0.66 -10.76
N ALA A 66 9.37 -0.53 -10.84
CA ALA A 66 10.61 -0.85 -10.12
C ALA A 66 11.77 0.04 -10.58
N CYS A 67 11.93 0.27 -11.89
CA CYS A 67 12.93 1.19 -12.41
C CYS A 67 12.66 2.62 -11.91
N PHE A 68 11.41 3.07 -11.95
CA PHE A 68 11.04 4.39 -11.46
C PHE A 68 11.38 4.60 -9.99
N PHE A 69 10.98 3.67 -9.11
CA PHE A 69 11.30 3.76 -7.69
C PHE A 69 12.79 3.67 -7.41
N LEU A 70 13.53 2.83 -8.14
CA LEU A 70 14.97 2.71 -8.01
C LEU A 70 15.70 4.01 -8.42
N ALA A 71 15.23 4.66 -9.49
CA ALA A 71 15.75 5.97 -9.89
C ALA A 71 15.48 7.05 -8.82
N LEU A 72 14.30 7.06 -8.21
CA LEU A 72 13.97 7.98 -7.12
C LEU A 72 14.78 7.70 -5.84
N GLN A 73 15.02 6.43 -5.54
CA GLN A 73 15.78 6.02 -4.36
C GLN A 73 17.26 6.41 -4.47
N TRP A 74 17.86 6.24 -5.65
CA TRP A 74 19.27 6.56 -5.89
C TRP A 74 19.51 8.02 -6.20
N GLY A 75 18.57 8.67 -6.88
CA GLY A 75 18.66 10.06 -7.31
C GLY A 75 18.70 11.03 -6.12
N GLY A 76 19.82 11.74 -5.97
CA GLY A 76 20.00 12.75 -4.93
C GLY A 76 20.42 12.22 -3.56
N GLY A 77 20.26 10.92 -3.30
CA GLY A 77 20.77 10.25 -2.10
C GLY A 77 22.16 9.66 -2.31
N GLU A 78 22.24 8.58 -3.10
CA GLU A 78 23.48 7.82 -3.32
C GLU A 78 24.26 8.32 -4.55
N TYR A 79 23.55 8.77 -5.59
CA TYR A 79 24.14 9.28 -6.83
C TYR A 79 23.54 10.63 -7.22
N PRO A 80 24.33 11.54 -7.84
CA PRO A 80 23.78 12.74 -8.46
C PRO A 80 22.75 12.38 -9.52
N TRP A 81 21.73 13.21 -9.70
CA TRP A 81 20.72 13.03 -10.75
C TRP A 81 21.30 12.96 -12.17
N SER A 82 22.45 13.60 -12.39
CA SER A 82 23.19 13.58 -13.65
C SER A 82 24.00 12.31 -13.88
N ALA A 83 24.10 11.42 -12.89
CA ALA A 83 24.82 10.17 -13.04
C ALA A 83 24.17 9.30 -14.12
N GLY A 84 24.97 8.79 -15.05
CA GLY A 84 24.48 8.01 -16.18
C GLY A 84 23.63 6.79 -15.78
N ARG A 85 23.85 6.22 -14.59
CA ARG A 85 23.03 5.13 -14.04
C ARG A 85 21.59 5.57 -13.73
N VAL A 86 21.40 6.72 -13.07
CA VAL A 86 20.08 7.24 -12.72
C VAL A 86 19.32 7.61 -13.99
N VAL A 87 19.99 8.29 -14.93
CA VAL A 87 19.41 8.62 -16.25
C VAL A 87 19.04 7.37 -17.03
N ALA A 88 19.91 6.34 -17.06
CA ALA A 88 19.63 5.09 -17.76
C ALA A 88 18.38 4.40 -17.21
N VAL A 89 18.24 4.32 -15.88
CA VAL A 89 17.07 3.69 -15.25
C VAL A 89 15.79 4.50 -15.52
N LEU A 90 15.86 5.83 -15.55
CA LEU A 90 14.71 6.68 -15.96
C LEU A 90 14.32 6.48 -17.42
N VAL A 91 15.30 6.33 -18.32
CA VAL A 91 15.03 6.02 -19.73
C VAL A 91 14.40 4.64 -19.87
N VAL A 92 14.92 3.63 -19.16
CA VAL A 92 14.33 2.28 -19.14
C VAL A 92 12.90 2.31 -18.60
N PHE A 93 12.63 3.09 -17.55
CA PHE A 93 11.27 3.33 -17.07
C PHE A 93 10.38 3.92 -18.18
N ALA A 94 10.79 5.01 -18.82
CA ALA A 94 9.99 5.67 -19.85
C ALA A 94 9.69 4.75 -21.04
N VAL A 95 10.70 4.03 -21.55
CA VAL A 95 10.54 3.09 -22.67
C VAL A 95 9.63 1.92 -22.29
N SER A 96 9.83 1.34 -21.10
CA SER A 96 9.01 0.23 -20.62
C SER A 96 7.58 0.68 -20.37
N PHE A 97 7.37 1.86 -19.77
CA PHE A 97 6.05 2.39 -19.50
C PHE A 97 5.29 2.72 -20.80
N ILE A 98 5.95 3.29 -21.80
CA ILE A 98 5.36 3.51 -23.13
C ILE A 98 5.02 2.16 -23.78
N GLY A 99 5.93 1.18 -23.71
CA GLY A 99 5.67 -0.18 -24.19
C GLY A 99 4.44 -0.82 -23.53
N TRP A 100 4.27 -0.59 -22.23
CA TRP A 100 3.10 -1.03 -21.48
C TRP A 100 1.82 -0.33 -21.95
N LEU A 101 1.83 0.99 -22.13
CA LEU A 101 0.67 1.75 -22.65
C LEU A 101 0.25 1.27 -24.04
N VAL A 102 1.20 1.03 -24.93
CA VAL A 102 0.94 0.50 -26.27
C VAL A 102 0.33 -0.90 -26.19
N LEU A 103 0.86 -1.77 -25.33
CA LEU A 103 0.35 -3.11 -25.11
C LEU A 103 -1.08 -3.08 -24.52
N GLN A 104 -1.37 -2.18 -23.59
CA GLN A 104 -2.73 -1.98 -23.06
C GLN A 104 -3.69 -1.51 -24.15
N TYR A 105 -3.25 -0.61 -25.03
CA TYR A 105 -4.08 -0.12 -26.13
C TYR A 105 -4.47 -1.26 -27.10
N PHE A 106 -3.52 -2.15 -27.42
CA PHE A 106 -3.79 -3.29 -28.30
C PHE A 106 -4.60 -4.42 -27.64
N GLN A 107 -4.52 -4.58 -26.33
CA GLN A 107 -5.23 -5.64 -25.59
C GLN A 107 -6.71 -5.32 -25.28
N GLY A 108 -7.14 -4.06 -25.42
CA GLY A 108 -8.56 -3.70 -25.36
C GLY A 108 -9.25 -4.09 -24.04
N GLU A 109 -10.18 -5.04 -24.09
CA GLU A 109 -10.97 -5.51 -22.94
C GLU A 109 -10.26 -6.57 -22.08
N GLU A 110 -9.24 -7.24 -22.61
CA GLU A 110 -8.36 -8.15 -21.83
C GLU A 110 -7.16 -7.41 -21.21
N ALA A 111 -7.11 -6.09 -21.38
CA ALA A 111 -6.08 -5.26 -20.81
C ALA A 111 -6.17 -5.24 -19.28
N THR A 112 -5.01 -5.19 -18.62
CA THR A 112 -4.90 -5.13 -17.15
C THR A 112 -5.69 -3.97 -16.56
N LEU A 113 -5.76 -2.85 -17.30
CA LEU A 113 -6.54 -1.68 -16.95
C LEU A 113 -7.44 -1.31 -18.14
N PRO A 114 -8.70 -1.78 -18.16
CA PRO A 114 -9.60 -1.54 -19.28
C PRO A 114 -9.74 -0.04 -19.54
N TYR A 115 -9.58 0.38 -20.78
CA TYR A 115 -9.61 1.80 -21.17
C TYR A 115 -10.91 2.50 -20.73
N ASN A 116 -12.02 1.77 -20.72
CA ASN A 116 -13.33 2.25 -20.29
C ASN A 116 -13.37 2.62 -18.80
N VAL A 117 -12.60 1.92 -17.96
CA VAL A 117 -12.47 2.21 -16.53
C VAL A 117 -11.47 3.37 -16.34
N ALA A 118 -10.37 3.36 -17.08
CA ALA A 118 -9.35 4.42 -17.02
C ALA A 118 -9.91 5.82 -17.36
N LYS A 119 -10.86 5.89 -18.31
CA LYS A 119 -11.47 7.16 -18.77
C LYS A 119 -12.49 7.73 -17.78
N GLN A 120 -12.92 6.97 -16.78
CA GLN A 120 -13.88 7.45 -15.80
C GLN A 120 -13.23 8.49 -14.88
N ARG A 121 -13.82 9.70 -14.84
CA ARG A 121 -13.36 10.78 -13.96
C ARG A 121 -13.32 10.35 -12.49
N THR A 122 -14.28 9.53 -12.06
CA THR A 122 -14.33 8.99 -10.70
C THR A 122 -13.12 8.11 -10.38
N VAL A 123 -12.66 7.29 -11.32
CA VAL A 123 -11.47 6.44 -11.15
C VAL A 123 -10.21 7.28 -11.08
N GLY A 124 -10.07 8.30 -11.93
CA GLY A 124 -8.97 9.25 -11.86
C GLY A 124 -8.92 10.00 -10.52
N GLY A 125 -10.07 10.51 -10.06
CA GLY A 125 -10.20 11.19 -8.77
C GLY A 125 -9.87 10.29 -7.59
N ALA A 126 -10.40 9.05 -7.58
CA ALA A 126 -10.10 8.06 -6.56
C ALA A 126 -8.61 7.68 -6.56
N SER A 127 -7.99 7.54 -7.74
CA SER A 127 -6.57 7.21 -7.86
C SER A 127 -5.67 8.29 -7.28
N ILE A 128 -5.94 9.58 -7.60
CA ILE A 128 -5.21 10.72 -7.02
C ILE A 128 -5.42 10.77 -5.51
N TYR A 129 -6.64 10.57 -5.05
CA TYR A 129 -6.96 10.53 -3.64
C TYR A 129 -6.18 9.42 -2.90
N THR A 130 -6.20 8.19 -3.40
CA THR A 130 -5.46 7.06 -2.80
C THR A 130 -3.95 7.28 -2.85
N LEU A 131 -3.43 7.90 -3.91
CA LEU A 131 -2.01 8.26 -4.00
C LEU A 131 -1.63 9.25 -2.90
N LEU A 132 -2.39 10.34 -2.73
CA LEU A 132 -2.13 11.33 -1.69
C LEU A 132 -2.29 10.75 -0.28
N LEU A 133 -3.31 9.93 -0.06
CA LEU A 133 -3.54 9.25 1.22
C LEU A 133 -2.37 8.30 1.55
N SER A 134 -1.91 7.53 0.56
CA SER A 134 -0.78 6.61 0.71
C SER A 134 0.54 7.34 0.92
N ALA A 135 0.75 8.49 0.27
CA ALA A 135 1.91 9.34 0.49
C ALA A 135 1.94 9.90 1.93
N ALA A 136 0.79 10.40 2.43
CA ALA A 136 0.66 10.88 3.80
C ALA A 136 0.90 9.74 4.82
N PHE A 137 0.31 8.57 4.58
CA PHE A 137 0.53 7.39 5.41
C PHE A 137 2.00 6.97 5.44
N GLY A 138 2.63 6.92 4.26
CA GLY A 138 4.05 6.60 4.10
C GLY A 138 4.94 7.55 4.91
N LEU A 139 4.69 8.86 4.84
CA LEU A 139 5.45 9.83 5.63
C LEU A 139 5.39 9.53 7.13
N VAL A 140 4.19 9.37 7.69
CA VAL A 140 4.05 9.13 9.14
C VAL A 140 4.61 7.76 9.55
N ILE A 141 4.37 6.71 8.77
CA ILE A 141 4.81 5.36 9.15
C ILE A 141 6.33 5.22 9.12
N TYR A 142 7.05 5.96 8.26
CA TYR A 142 8.51 5.95 8.19
C TYR A 142 9.16 6.94 9.15
N TYR A 143 8.69 8.20 9.18
CA TYR A 143 9.35 9.24 9.96
C TYR A 143 9.06 9.14 11.46
N LEU A 144 7.89 8.64 11.88
CA LEU A 144 7.54 8.61 13.29
C LEU A 144 8.41 7.61 14.10
N PRO A 145 8.64 6.36 13.66
CA PRO A 145 9.62 5.47 14.30
C PRO A 145 11.03 6.02 14.26
N LEU A 146 11.41 6.68 13.16
CA LEU A 146 12.73 7.26 13.00
C LEU A 146 12.93 8.42 13.99
N TRP A 147 11.90 9.22 14.23
CA TRP A 147 11.92 10.27 15.24
C TRP A 147 12.03 9.69 16.65
N PHE A 148 11.26 8.65 17.00
CA PHE A 148 11.40 7.99 18.31
C PHE A 148 12.80 7.44 18.55
N GLN A 149 13.39 6.80 17.53
CA GLN A 149 14.73 6.22 17.64
C GLN A 149 15.84 7.27 17.65
N ALA A 150 15.78 8.27 16.76
CA ALA A 150 16.85 9.25 16.59
C ALA A 150 16.80 10.41 17.59
N VAL A 151 15.59 10.87 17.97
CA VAL A 151 15.40 12.05 18.82
C VAL A 151 15.18 11.66 20.28
N ARG A 152 14.37 10.64 20.53
CA ARG A 152 14.10 10.17 21.91
C ARG A 152 15.00 9.06 22.39
N SER A 153 15.93 8.59 21.54
CA SER A 153 16.82 7.46 21.85
C SER A 153 16.05 6.22 22.32
N ASP A 154 14.80 6.07 21.87
CA ASP A 154 14.00 4.88 22.17
C ASP A 154 14.63 3.67 21.49
N SER A 155 14.55 2.50 22.14
CA SER A 155 14.92 1.24 21.48
C SER A 155 14.00 0.95 20.30
N ALA A 156 14.50 0.19 19.32
CA ALA A 156 13.70 -0.25 18.17
C ALA A 156 12.45 -1.01 18.62
N GLU A 157 12.54 -1.80 19.70
CA GLU A 157 11.40 -2.44 20.34
C GLU A 157 10.34 -1.44 20.85
N ALA A 158 10.74 -0.40 21.58
CA ALA A 158 9.80 0.56 22.14
C ALA A 158 9.12 1.38 21.04
N ALA A 159 9.85 1.78 20.00
CA ALA A 159 9.28 2.46 18.83
C ALA A 159 8.29 1.55 18.07
N GLY A 160 8.63 0.26 17.92
CA GLY A 160 7.74 -0.73 17.31
C GLY A 160 6.44 -0.94 18.09
N LEU A 161 6.51 -1.01 19.42
CA LEU A 161 5.32 -1.10 20.27
C LEU A 161 4.41 0.13 20.14
N LYS A 162 4.98 1.34 20.05
CA LYS A 162 4.21 2.57 19.80
C LYS A 162 3.54 2.54 18.41
N GLN A 163 4.22 1.98 17.41
CA GLN A 163 3.68 1.79 16.06
C GLN A 163 2.50 0.81 16.03
N LEU A 164 2.50 -0.22 16.89
CA LEU A 164 1.37 -1.16 16.94
C LEU A 164 0.06 -0.47 17.29
N GLY A 165 0.08 0.54 18.17
CA GLY A 165 -1.11 1.33 18.50
C GLY A 165 -1.73 1.97 17.26
N ILE A 166 -0.90 2.56 16.40
CA ILE A 166 -1.29 3.18 15.13
C ILE A 166 -1.93 2.14 14.20
N VAL A 167 -1.28 0.98 14.03
CA VAL A 167 -1.78 -0.07 13.14
C VAL A 167 -3.08 -0.68 13.65
N ILE A 168 -3.23 -0.87 14.96
CA ILE A 168 -4.46 -1.37 15.58
C ILE A 168 -5.60 -0.36 15.37
N SER A 169 -5.37 0.92 15.65
CA SER A 169 -6.36 1.98 15.44
C SER A 169 -6.78 2.09 13.97
N LEU A 170 -5.83 2.02 13.04
CA LEU A 170 -6.07 1.97 11.60
C LEU A 170 -6.96 0.77 11.23
N THR A 171 -6.61 -0.42 11.73
CA THR A 171 -7.32 -1.66 11.39
C THR A 171 -8.75 -1.65 11.92
N LEU A 172 -8.94 -1.27 13.19
CA LEU A 172 -10.26 -1.20 13.81
C LEU A 172 -11.15 -0.16 13.14
N SER A 173 -10.61 1.01 12.82
CA SER A 173 -11.36 2.06 12.13
C SER A 173 -11.74 1.68 10.71
N SER A 174 -10.86 1.00 9.97
CA SER A 174 -11.17 0.48 8.62
C SER A 174 -12.25 -0.61 8.65
N ILE A 175 -12.20 -1.54 9.61
CA ILE A 175 -13.27 -2.55 9.78
C ILE A 175 -14.61 -1.86 10.11
N ALA A 176 -14.59 -0.88 11.02
CA ALA A 176 -15.79 -0.15 11.41
C ALA A 176 -16.37 0.66 10.24
N ALA A 177 -15.52 1.34 9.46
CA ALA A 177 -15.92 2.10 8.28
C ALA A 177 -16.48 1.17 7.19
N GLY A 178 -15.81 0.06 6.89
CA GLY A 178 -16.28 -0.93 5.93
C GLY A 178 -17.65 -1.50 6.31
N GLY A 179 -17.86 -1.87 7.57
CA GLY A 179 -19.16 -2.31 8.07
C GLY A 179 -20.24 -1.23 7.99
N ALA A 180 -19.89 0.03 8.28
CA ALA A 180 -20.80 1.15 8.19
C ALA A 180 -21.18 1.48 6.74
N VAL A 181 -20.23 1.41 5.79
CA VAL A 181 -20.49 1.58 4.36
C VAL A 181 -21.44 0.51 3.83
N VAL A 182 -21.28 -0.75 4.25
CA VAL A 182 -22.20 -1.84 3.87
C VAL A 182 -23.63 -1.56 4.34
N LYS A 183 -23.80 -1.01 5.55
CA LYS A 183 -25.13 -0.72 6.10
C LYS A 183 -25.77 0.55 5.50
N ILE A 184 -24.96 1.58 5.24
CA ILE A 184 -25.43 2.90 4.80
C ILE A 184 -25.54 2.99 3.26
N GLY A 185 -24.75 2.19 2.54
CA GLY A 185 -24.74 2.14 1.07
C GLY A 185 -23.99 3.29 0.38
N TYR A 186 -23.48 4.28 1.13
CA TYR A 186 -22.75 5.43 0.59
C TYR A 186 -21.35 5.53 1.20
N TYR A 187 -20.33 5.58 0.34
CA TYR A 187 -18.92 5.66 0.75
C TYR A 187 -18.35 7.09 0.80
N TYR A 188 -18.91 8.03 0.03
CA TYR A 188 -18.41 9.42 -0.04
C TYR A 188 -18.29 10.13 1.33
N PRO A 189 -19.26 10.02 2.27
CA PRO A 189 -19.15 10.69 3.56
C PRO A 189 -17.94 10.21 4.39
N PHE A 190 -17.60 8.92 4.28
CA PHE A 190 -16.47 8.33 4.99
C PHE A 190 -15.14 8.84 4.43
N ILE A 191 -15.02 8.96 3.11
CA ILE A 191 -13.85 9.58 2.46
C ILE A 191 -13.63 11.01 2.97
N TYR A 192 -14.67 11.84 3.01
CA TYR A 192 -14.53 13.22 3.49
C TYR A 192 -14.19 13.28 4.98
N ALA A 193 -14.89 12.51 5.82
CA ALA A 193 -14.63 12.46 7.26
C ALA A 193 -13.20 11.97 7.57
N GLY A 194 -12.76 10.91 6.90
CA GLY A 194 -11.42 10.37 7.06
C GLY A 194 -10.34 11.35 6.59
N THR A 195 -10.57 12.07 5.49
CA THR A 195 -9.63 13.10 5.00
C THR A 195 -9.48 14.27 5.99
N ILE A 196 -10.59 14.73 6.57
CA ILE A 196 -10.59 15.78 7.58
C ILE A 196 -9.81 15.31 8.82
N LEU A 197 -10.12 14.11 9.33
CA LEU A 197 -9.42 13.53 10.49
C LEU A 197 -7.93 13.32 10.22
N CYS A 198 -7.58 12.84 9.03
CA CYS A 198 -6.19 12.66 8.61
C CYS A 198 -5.45 14.00 8.57
N SER A 199 -6.07 15.05 8.03
CA SER A 199 -5.50 16.39 7.98
C SER A 199 -5.31 16.99 9.38
N ILE A 200 -6.28 16.80 10.28
CA ILE A 200 -6.18 17.22 11.69
C ILE A 200 -5.05 16.46 12.38
N GLY A 201 -4.99 15.13 12.23
CA GLY A 201 -3.93 14.30 12.80
C GLY A 201 -2.55 14.70 12.30
N ALA A 202 -2.40 14.96 11.00
CA ALA A 202 -1.15 15.45 10.41
C ALA A 202 -0.76 16.83 10.95
N GLY A 203 -1.73 17.75 11.10
CA GLY A 203 -1.51 19.06 11.70
C GLY A 203 -1.07 18.99 13.16
N LEU A 204 -1.65 18.07 13.93
CA LEU A 204 -1.23 17.82 15.32
C LEU A 204 0.19 17.25 15.38
N LEU A 205 0.53 16.29 14.49
CA LEU A 205 1.89 15.75 14.40
C LEU A 205 2.93 16.83 14.03
N TYR A 206 2.55 17.86 13.26
CA TYR A 206 3.43 18.98 12.97
C TYR A 206 3.76 19.84 14.21
N THR A 207 2.89 19.87 15.22
CA THR A 207 3.10 20.63 16.46
C THR A 207 4.01 19.93 17.48
N ILE A 208 4.51 18.73 17.15
CA ILE A 208 5.41 17.97 18.04
C ILE A 208 6.72 18.75 18.21
N THR A 209 7.06 19.02 19.46
CA THR A 209 8.33 19.60 19.89
C THR A 209 9.10 18.58 20.75
N LEU A 210 10.35 18.88 21.10
CA LEU A 210 11.20 17.97 21.88
C LEU A 210 10.56 17.62 23.25
N ASP A 211 9.87 18.59 23.85
CA ASP A 211 9.27 18.49 25.18
C ASP A 211 7.86 17.87 25.18
N THR A 212 7.29 17.56 24.01
CA THR A 212 5.91 17.06 23.91
C THR A 212 5.74 15.74 24.68
N PRO A 213 4.73 15.58 25.55
CA PRO A 213 4.49 14.33 26.26
C PRO A 213 4.31 13.14 25.29
N GLN A 214 4.82 11.95 25.65
CA GLN A 214 4.69 10.75 24.81
C GLN A 214 3.22 10.38 24.50
N TRP A 215 2.34 10.58 25.48
CA TRP A 215 0.90 10.34 25.40
C TRP A 215 0.23 11.20 24.32
N ASP A 216 0.67 12.45 24.16
CA ASP A 216 0.15 13.36 23.14
C ASP A 216 0.57 12.90 21.74
N ILE A 217 1.84 12.49 21.59
CA ILE A 217 2.35 11.95 20.31
C ILE A 217 1.57 10.69 19.90
N ILE A 218 1.33 9.78 20.85
CA ILE A 218 0.54 8.57 20.59
C ILE A 218 -0.91 8.95 20.25
N GLY A 219 -1.53 9.88 21.00
CA GLY A 219 -2.88 10.37 20.72
C GLY A 219 -3.02 10.98 19.33
N TYR A 220 -2.08 11.83 18.92
CA TYR A 220 -2.07 12.46 17.59
C TYR A 220 -1.90 11.42 16.48
N SER A 221 -1.02 10.44 16.69
CA SER A 221 -0.82 9.33 15.75
C SER A 221 -2.05 8.43 15.62
N ILE A 222 -2.82 8.24 16.69
CA ILE A 222 -4.09 7.50 16.67
C ILE A 222 -5.15 8.27 15.89
N VAL A 223 -5.29 9.58 16.09
CA VAL A 223 -6.22 10.41 15.32
C VAL A 223 -5.91 10.34 13.82
N PHE A 224 -4.63 10.44 13.47
CA PHE A 224 -4.17 10.28 12.10
C PHE A 224 -4.49 8.88 11.54
N ALA A 225 -4.21 7.82 12.31
CA ALA A 225 -4.49 6.44 11.92
C ALA A 225 -5.98 6.17 11.69
N ILE A 226 -6.85 6.71 12.56
CA ILE A 226 -8.30 6.62 12.40
C ILE A 226 -8.73 7.34 11.13
N GLY A 227 -8.19 8.52 10.85
CA GLY A 227 -8.47 9.26 9.63
C GLY A 227 -8.18 8.42 8.38
N ILE A 228 -7.00 7.79 8.32
CA ILE A 228 -6.64 6.90 7.21
C ILE A 228 -7.54 5.67 7.15
N GLY A 229 -7.86 5.05 8.28
CA GLY A 229 -8.65 3.82 8.32
C GLY A 229 -10.10 4.06 7.86
N VAL A 230 -10.70 5.18 8.24
CA VAL A 230 -12.04 5.59 7.78
C VAL A 230 -12.05 5.95 6.29
N SER A 231 -10.92 6.39 5.78
CA SER A 231 -10.70 6.81 4.39
C SER A 231 -10.46 5.66 3.40
N LEU A 232 -10.26 4.43 3.89
CA LEU A 232 -10.02 3.19 3.15
C LEU A 232 -11.33 2.42 2.92
#